data_AF-A0A2I4G9I1-F1
#
_entry.id   AF-A0A2I4G9I1-F1
#
_cell.length_a   1.000
_cell.length_b   1.000
_cell.length_c   1.000
_cell.angle_alpha   90.00
_cell.angle_beta   90.00
_cell.angle_gamma   90.00
#
_symmetry.space_group_name_H-M   'P 1'
#
loop_
_entity.id
_entity.type
_entity.pdbx_description
1 polymer ?
#
loop_
_entity_poly.entity_id
_entity_poly.type
_entity_poly.pdbx_seq_one_letter_code
_entity_poly.pdbx_strand_id
1 'polypeptide(L)'
;MNCTQRTFPTFTFPANHSSPKRLISPIFTPFISQTLPNPRPLIFPYKALKPAKKIRLPSRASLSDNSESWKWVKWLPTGALAADKVLRLIAGATASPIYQFVSSPTTFLHSVDPRVKLVWLLALVVLPARSHVIMRLGLVIYLTFLSIWVLPRQVWMDQLGRVYLLSGILFLMLGLGSDGVPPLVQLRTPPPSMMGLPNLPASLGGYSYLIMKLGPFQFTRKGLSVASTAACLTFTVFQSASLCLTTTTPEQLAFGLRWFMLPLTCIGVPVAEIILTLMLSLRFVSLVFDEVRNVALGIVSRRINWQQLTMMETIDIFFIYMRRIFKNIFSHAEQISQAMIIRGFRGDSNTHKIHFLSDSSIGMADIVSLLFLVGVTGAALLSDYFLV
;
A
#
# COMPACT_ATOMS: atom_id res chain seq x y z
N MET A 1 -41.66 27.69 28.47
CA MET A 1 -41.30 28.77 27.52
C MET A 1 -41.50 28.25 26.11
N ASN A 2 -42.47 28.84 25.42
CA ASN A 2 -42.90 28.51 24.06
C ASN A 2 -41.80 28.81 23.03
N CYS A 3 -41.57 27.90 22.09
CA CYS A 3 -40.95 28.23 20.81
C CYS A 3 -41.79 27.67 19.66
N THR A 4 -42.25 28.63 18.86
CA THR A 4 -43.22 28.58 17.78
C THR A 4 -42.67 27.93 16.51
N GLN A 5 -43.41 26.96 15.95
CA GLN A 5 -43.21 26.48 14.58
C GLN A 5 -43.62 27.56 13.57
N ARG A 6 -42.68 27.97 12.69
CA ARG A 6 -42.98 28.76 11.49
C ARG A 6 -43.24 27.81 10.32
N THR A 7 -44.43 27.91 9.74
CA THR A 7 -44.86 27.27 8.49
C THR A 7 -44.29 28.01 7.28
N PHE A 8 -43.65 27.29 6.36
CA PHE A 8 -43.23 27.83 5.05
C PHE A 8 -44.42 27.86 4.08
N PRO A 9 -44.56 28.89 3.22
CA PRO A 9 -45.66 28.99 2.28
C PRO A 9 -45.43 28.16 1.00
N THR A 10 -46.47 27.41 0.62
CA THR A 10 -46.57 26.61 -0.60
C THR A 10 -46.76 27.52 -1.82
N PHE A 11 -45.88 27.43 -2.81
CA PHE A 11 -46.05 28.07 -4.11
C PHE A 11 -46.86 27.15 -5.06
N THR A 12 -48.02 27.61 -5.50
CA THR A 12 -48.87 26.95 -6.50
C THR A 12 -48.50 27.40 -7.91
N PHE A 13 -48.15 26.46 -8.80
CA PHE A 13 -48.02 26.72 -10.24
C PHE A 13 -49.38 26.56 -10.95
N PRO A 14 -49.72 27.40 -11.94
CA PRO A 14 -50.98 27.29 -12.67
C PRO A 14 -50.94 26.16 -13.71
N ALA A 15 -52.04 25.41 -13.77
CA ALA A 15 -52.27 24.34 -14.72
C ALA A 15 -52.52 24.88 -16.13
N ASN A 16 -51.89 24.28 -17.15
CA ASN A 16 -52.27 24.48 -18.54
C ASN A 16 -52.72 23.15 -19.14
N HIS A 17 -53.91 23.17 -19.74
CA HIS A 17 -54.64 22.03 -20.28
C HIS A 17 -54.02 21.56 -21.61
N SER A 18 -53.70 20.26 -21.70
CA SER A 18 -53.79 19.51 -22.96
C SER A 18 -53.99 18.03 -22.67
N SER A 19 -55.15 17.51 -23.06
CA SER A 19 -55.64 16.14 -22.89
C SER A 19 -54.77 15.06 -23.57
N PRO A 20 -54.47 13.92 -22.92
CA PRO A 20 -53.93 12.74 -23.59
C PRO A 20 -55.01 11.68 -23.85
N LYS A 21 -54.96 11.05 -25.03
CA LYS A 21 -55.77 9.88 -25.41
C LYS A 21 -55.27 8.61 -24.70
N ARG A 22 -56.23 7.75 -24.35
CA ARG A 22 -56.17 6.43 -23.68
C ARG A 22 -55.12 5.45 -24.21
N LEU A 23 -54.58 4.61 -23.32
CA LEU A 23 -54.72 3.13 -23.29
C LEU A 23 -53.87 2.55 -22.12
N ILE A 24 -54.49 2.27 -20.97
CA ILE A 24 -54.77 0.95 -20.36
C ILE A 24 -53.52 0.14 -19.92
N SER A 25 -53.39 0.01 -18.59
CA SER A 25 -52.46 -0.79 -17.79
C SER A 25 -52.82 -2.29 -17.72
N PRO A 26 -51.91 -3.15 -17.26
CA PRO A 26 -52.29 -4.33 -16.48
C PRO A 26 -51.88 -4.22 -15.01
N ILE A 27 -52.74 -4.85 -14.22
CA ILE A 27 -52.94 -4.77 -12.78
C ILE A 27 -52.04 -5.77 -12.05
N PHE A 28 -51.74 -5.45 -10.80
CA PHE A 28 -50.96 -6.22 -9.84
C PHE A 28 -51.81 -7.21 -9.03
N THR A 29 -51.13 -8.23 -8.49
CA THR A 29 -51.45 -9.13 -7.35
C THR A 29 -52.13 -10.48 -7.67
N PRO A 30 -52.08 -11.48 -6.75
CA PRO A 30 -50.93 -12.38 -6.50
C PRO A 30 -51.36 -13.87 -6.56
N PHE A 31 -50.46 -14.85 -6.71
CA PHE A 31 -50.89 -16.27 -6.56
C PHE A 31 -49.88 -17.20 -5.91
N ILE A 32 -50.50 -18.09 -5.13
CA ILE A 32 -50.05 -19.03 -4.10
C ILE A 32 -49.28 -20.23 -4.66
N SER A 33 -48.42 -20.77 -3.79
CA SER A 33 -47.71 -22.04 -3.86
C SER A 33 -48.61 -23.27 -4.08
N GLN A 34 -48.25 -24.12 -5.06
CA GLN A 34 -48.71 -25.52 -5.13
C GLN A 34 -47.54 -26.47 -5.45
N THR A 35 -47.59 -27.63 -4.82
CA THR A 35 -46.58 -28.69 -4.69
C THR A 35 -46.76 -29.84 -5.70
N LEU A 36 -45.63 -30.49 -6.04
CA LEU A 36 -45.42 -31.85 -6.62
C LEU A 36 -45.71 -32.10 -8.13
N PRO A 37 -45.12 -33.15 -8.78
CA PRO A 37 -43.90 -33.92 -8.50
C PRO A 37 -42.94 -34.10 -9.70
N ASN A 38 -41.74 -34.57 -9.35
CA ASN A 38 -40.57 -34.97 -10.14
C ASN A 38 -40.82 -36.08 -11.21
N PRO A 39 -40.20 -35.99 -12.41
CA PRO A 39 -39.87 -37.17 -13.20
C PRO A 39 -38.35 -37.31 -13.39
N ARG A 40 -37.82 -38.44 -12.91
CA ARG A 40 -36.45 -38.92 -13.15
C ARG A 40 -36.21 -39.15 -14.65
N PRO A 41 -35.04 -38.78 -15.23
CA PRO A 41 -34.57 -39.40 -16.45
C PRO A 41 -33.60 -40.54 -16.14
N LEU A 42 -33.91 -41.69 -16.73
CA LEU A 42 -33.15 -42.95 -16.72
C LEU A 42 -31.77 -42.79 -17.37
N ILE A 43 -30.77 -43.37 -16.73
CA ILE A 43 -29.40 -43.52 -17.23
C ILE A 43 -29.38 -44.76 -18.16
N PHE A 44 -29.04 -44.56 -19.43
CA PHE A 44 -28.63 -45.63 -20.35
C PHE A 44 -27.28 -45.25 -21.00
N PRO A 45 -26.30 -46.18 -21.10
CA PRO A 45 -24.96 -45.85 -21.50
C PRO A 45 -24.82 -45.90 -23.03
N TYR A 46 -24.41 -44.81 -23.67
CA TYR A 46 -23.96 -44.82 -25.07
C TYR A 46 -22.44 -44.68 -25.18
N LYS A 47 -21.85 -45.75 -25.73
CA LYS A 47 -20.53 -45.92 -26.35
C LYS A 47 -19.80 -44.62 -26.73
N ALA A 48 -18.60 -44.46 -26.19
CA ALA A 48 -17.63 -43.44 -26.60
C ALA A 48 -17.16 -43.68 -28.04
N LEU A 49 -17.55 -42.79 -28.96
CA LEU A 49 -17.00 -42.69 -30.31
C LEU A 49 -15.73 -41.82 -30.25
N LYS A 50 -14.55 -42.42 -30.49
CA LYS A 50 -13.27 -41.71 -30.57
C LYS A 50 -13.23 -40.82 -31.83
N PRO A 51 -12.91 -39.51 -31.75
CA PRO A 51 -12.65 -38.74 -32.96
C PRO A 51 -11.26 -39.06 -33.53
N ALA A 52 -11.25 -39.27 -34.85
CA ALA A 52 -10.10 -39.67 -35.65
C ALA A 52 -8.99 -38.60 -35.68
N LYS A 53 -7.75 -39.10 -35.62
CA LYS A 53 -6.49 -38.37 -35.66
C LYS A 53 -6.29 -37.75 -37.06
N LYS A 54 -6.58 -36.46 -37.23
CA LYS A 54 -6.31 -35.73 -38.48
C LYS A 54 -4.88 -35.18 -38.46
N ILE A 55 -4.00 -35.83 -39.19
CA ILE A 55 -2.61 -35.42 -39.47
C ILE A 55 -2.66 -34.11 -40.26
N ARG A 56 -2.02 -33.04 -39.76
CA ARG A 56 -1.64 -31.87 -40.56
C ARG A 56 -0.12 -31.74 -40.54
N LEU A 57 0.48 -31.85 -41.73
CA LEU A 57 1.88 -31.56 -41.99
C LEU A 57 2.18 -30.08 -41.73
N PRO A 58 3.34 -29.72 -41.15
CA PRO A 58 3.87 -28.38 -41.28
C PRO A 58 4.69 -28.26 -42.57
N SER A 59 4.23 -27.41 -43.49
CA SER A 59 5.03 -26.89 -44.59
C SER A 59 6.10 -25.95 -44.04
N ARG A 60 7.36 -26.35 -44.18
CA ARG A 60 8.53 -25.55 -43.82
C ARG A 60 8.93 -24.74 -45.05
N ALA A 61 8.51 -23.47 -45.12
CA ALA A 61 9.09 -22.51 -46.06
C ALA A 61 10.37 -21.95 -45.44
N SER A 62 11.52 -22.40 -45.96
CA SER A 62 12.81 -21.79 -45.71
C SER A 62 12.94 -20.56 -46.60
N LEU A 63 12.87 -19.38 -46.00
CA LEU A 63 13.39 -18.16 -46.61
C LEU A 63 14.63 -17.78 -45.80
N SER A 64 15.78 -18.05 -46.41
CA SER A 64 17.08 -17.60 -45.93
C SER A 64 17.11 -16.09 -46.01
N ASP A 65 17.15 -15.43 -44.86
CA ASP A 65 17.72 -14.10 -44.82
C ASP A 65 18.74 -14.02 -43.69
N ASN A 66 19.97 -13.76 -44.12
CA ASN A 66 21.19 -13.90 -43.36
C ASN A 66 21.50 -12.50 -42.81
N SER A 67 20.95 -12.18 -41.64
CA SER A 67 21.41 -11.04 -40.85
C SER A 67 21.51 -11.46 -39.39
N GLU A 68 22.73 -11.46 -38.87
CA GLU A 68 23.07 -11.78 -37.48
C GLU A 68 22.49 -10.73 -36.53
N SER A 69 21.19 -10.82 -36.23
CA SER A 69 20.56 -10.01 -35.18
C SER A 69 20.53 -10.79 -33.85
N TRP A 70 21.53 -10.47 -33.03
CA TRP A 70 21.51 -10.40 -31.57
C TRP A 70 20.99 -11.65 -30.81
N LYS A 71 21.94 -12.54 -30.50
CA LYS A 71 21.79 -13.74 -29.64
C LYS A 71 21.18 -13.50 -28.25
N TRP A 72 21.15 -12.26 -27.75
CA TRP A 72 20.56 -11.90 -26.45
C TRP A 72 19.04 -12.09 -26.38
N VAL A 73 18.34 -12.06 -27.53
CA VAL A 73 16.88 -12.27 -27.59
C VAL A 73 16.50 -13.71 -27.18
N LYS A 74 17.41 -14.69 -27.28
CA LYS A 74 17.18 -16.07 -26.81
C LYS A 74 17.27 -16.23 -25.30
N TRP A 75 17.89 -15.28 -24.60
CA TRP A 75 18.03 -15.30 -23.13
C TRP A 75 16.90 -14.54 -22.44
N LEU A 76 16.14 -13.73 -23.19
CA LEU A 76 14.87 -13.20 -22.72
C LEU A 76 13.82 -14.31 -22.75
N PRO A 77 13.15 -14.61 -21.63
CA PRO A 77 12.08 -15.59 -21.58
C PRO A 77 10.90 -15.06 -22.42
N THR A 78 10.88 -15.41 -23.70
CA THR A 78 9.92 -14.93 -24.71
C THR A 78 8.48 -15.37 -24.39
N GLY A 79 8.29 -16.28 -23.42
CA GLY A 79 6.99 -16.72 -22.89
C GLY A 79 6.65 -16.26 -21.46
N ALA A 80 7.54 -15.53 -20.77
CA ALA A 80 7.26 -15.01 -19.42
C ALA A 80 6.61 -13.61 -19.46
N LEU A 81 6.92 -12.81 -20.47
CA LEU A 81 6.32 -11.49 -20.74
C LEU A 81 5.29 -11.55 -21.87
N ALA A 82 4.56 -12.65 -21.98
CA ALA A 82 3.43 -12.70 -22.89
C ALA A 82 2.37 -11.70 -22.36
N ALA A 83 1.97 -10.74 -23.19
CA ALA A 83 1.12 -9.63 -22.77
C ALA A 83 -0.24 -10.09 -22.21
N ASP A 84 -0.70 -11.29 -22.55
CA ASP A 84 -1.85 -11.96 -21.94
C ASP A 84 -1.62 -12.30 -20.46
N LYS A 85 -0.44 -12.80 -20.08
CA LYS A 85 -0.09 -13.07 -18.67
C LYS A 85 0.01 -11.77 -17.89
N VAL A 86 0.64 -10.74 -18.47
CA VAL A 86 0.75 -9.42 -17.82
C VAL A 86 -0.64 -8.81 -17.62
N LEU A 87 -1.50 -8.82 -18.64
CA LEU A 87 -2.87 -8.29 -18.53
C LEU A 87 -3.74 -9.12 -17.57
N ARG A 88 -3.59 -10.45 -17.54
CA ARG A 88 -4.27 -11.30 -16.54
C ARG A 88 -3.75 -11.06 -15.13
N LEU A 89 -2.46 -10.83 -14.95
CA LEU A 89 -1.86 -10.47 -13.66
C LEU A 89 -2.32 -9.09 -13.21
N ILE A 90 -2.42 -8.12 -14.12
CA ILE A 90 -2.98 -6.79 -13.82
C ILE A 90 -4.47 -6.92 -13.45
N ALA A 91 -5.27 -7.65 -14.23
CA ALA A 91 -6.68 -7.90 -13.92
C ALA A 91 -6.87 -8.64 -12.59
N GLY A 92 -5.98 -9.59 -12.27
CA GLY A 92 -5.98 -10.30 -10.99
C GLY A 92 -5.51 -9.45 -9.80
N ALA A 93 -4.47 -8.63 -9.99
CA ALA A 93 -3.94 -7.73 -8.97
C ALA A 93 -4.92 -6.61 -8.63
N THR A 94 -5.57 -6.03 -9.64
CA THR A 94 -6.65 -5.04 -9.47
C THR A 94 -7.93 -5.62 -8.87
N ALA A 95 -8.10 -6.95 -8.83
CA ALA A 95 -9.22 -7.60 -8.16
C ALA A 95 -9.00 -7.79 -6.65
N SER A 96 -7.76 -7.67 -6.16
CA SER A 96 -7.48 -7.68 -4.73
C SER A 96 -7.89 -6.34 -4.09
N PRO A 97 -8.47 -6.32 -2.88
CA PRO A 97 -8.80 -5.07 -2.21
C PRO A 97 -7.53 -4.24 -2.00
N ILE A 98 -7.43 -3.12 -2.73
CA ILE A 98 -6.22 -2.30 -2.89
C ILE A 98 -5.92 -1.47 -1.65
N TYR A 99 -6.89 -1.36 -0.74
CA TYR A 99 -6.70 -0.82 0.59
C TYR A 99 -6.75 -1.96 1.60
N GLN A 100 -5.59 -2.31 2.14
CA GLN A 100 -5.48 -3.30 3.21
C GLN A 100 -5.88 -2.71 4.57
N PHE A 101 -6.94 -1.91 4.60
CA PHE A 101 -7.58 -1.48 5.83
C PHE A 101 -8.40 -2.65 6.38
N VAL A 102 -8.14 -3.03 7.62
CA VAL A 102 -8.83 -4.14 8.27
C VAL A 102 -9.94 -3.56 9.13
N SER A 103 -11.19 -3.64 8.68
CA SER A 103 -12.32 -3.04 9.41
C SER A 103 -12.73 -3.80 10.68
N SER A 104 -12.30 -5.05 10.83
CA SER A 104 -12.66 -5.93 11.96
C SER A 104 -11.49 -6.85 12.33
N PRO A 105 -11.16 -7.05 13.61
CA PRO A 105 -11.82 -6.56 14.83
C PRO A 105 -11.50 -5.10 15.16
N THR A 106 -12.48 -4.38 15.73
CA THR A 106 -12.29 -3.00 16.22
C THR A 106 -11.46 -3.01 17.50
N THR A 107 -10.16 -2.82 17.38
CA THR A 107 -9.23 -2.71 18.52
C THR A 107 -9.01 -1.25 18.94
N PHE A 108 -8.38 -1.04 20.10
CA PHE A 108 -8.05 0.29 20.61
C PHE A 108 -7.35 1.17 19.55
N LEU A 109 -6.43 0.58 18.78
CA LEU A 109 -5.69 1.30 17.74
C LEU A 109 -6.58 1.80 16.59
N HIS A 110 -7.74 1.18 16.33
CA HIS A 110 -8.68 1.69 15.33
C HIS A 110 -9.41 2.96 15.80
N SER A 111 -9.59 3.13 17.11
CA SER A 111 -10.26 4.30 17.70
C SER A 111 -9.34 5.51 17.86
N VAL A 112 -8.02 5.32 17.84
CA VAL A 112 -7.05 6.41 17.98
C VAL A 112 -7.07 7.31 16.76
N ASP A 113 -7.01 8.63 17.00
CA ASP A 113 -7.00 9.65 15.97
C ASP A 113 -5.82 9.47 14.99
N PRO A 114 -6.03 9.70 13.68
CA PRO A 114 -4.99 9.54 12.67
C PRO A 114 -3.80 10.49 12.88
N ARG A 115 -4.02 11.65 13.51
CA ARG A 115 -2.96 12.61 13.85
C ARG A 115 -1.98 12.02 14.86
N VAL A 116 -2.49 11.42 15.93
CA VAL A 116 -1.68 10.79 16.98
C VAL A 116 -0.90 9.61 16.41
N LYS A 117 -1.51 8.81 15.52
CA LYS A 117 -0.81 7.73 14.81
C LYS A 117 0.35 8.24 13.95
N LEU A 118 0.16 9.35 13.24
CA LEU A 118 1.25 9.98 12.45
C LEU A 118 2.38 10.50 13.33
N VAL A 119 2.07 11.10 14.49
CA VAL A 119 3.09 11.48 15.49
C VAL A 119 3.84 10.24 15.99
N TRP A 120 3.13 9.16 16.29
CA TRP A 120 3.71 7.87 16.67
C TRP A 120 4.65 7.32 15.60
N LEU A 121 4.22 7.35 14.33
CA LEU A 121 5.02 6.88 13.19
C LEU A 121 6.32 7.68 13.09
N LEU A 122 6.25 9.01 13.17
CA LEU A 122 7.43 9.88 13.12
C LEU A 122 8.37 9.62 14.32
N ALA A 123 7.82 9.48 15.53
CA ALA A 123 8.60 9.18 16.72
C ALA A 123 9.29 7.80 16.63
N LEU A 124 8.61 6.78 16.11
CA LEU A 124 9.16 5.43 15.93
C LEU A 124 10.24 5.34 14.87
N VAL A 125 10.35 6.32 13.96
CA VAL A 125 11.50 6.44 13.04
C VAL A 125 12.71 7.02 13.78
N VAL A 126 12.50 8.03 14.63
CA VAL A 126 13.60 8.75 15.32
C VAL A 126 14.12 8.00 16.54
N LEU A 127 13.24 7.33 17.30
CA LEU A 127 13.57 6.68 18.56
C LEU A 127 14.65 5.57 18.43
N PRO A 128 14.53 4.60 17.51
CA PRO A 128 15.55 3.56 17.34
C PRO A 128 16.91 4.12 16.90
N ALA A 129 16.92 5.26 16.19
CA ALA A 129 18.14 5.86 15.66
C ALA A 129 19.04 6.43 16.77
N ARG A 130 18.47 7.07 17.80
CA ARG A 130 19.25 7.57 18.95
C ARG A 130 19.48 6.52 20.05
N SER A 131 18.51 5.65 20.26
CA SER A 131 18.42 4.76 21.42
C SER A 131 19.57 3.75 21.54
N HIS A 132 19.91 3.34 22.77
CA HIS A 132 20.78 2.20 23.06
C HIS A 132 20.20 0.84 22.61
N VAL A 133 21.05 -0.19 22.50
CA VAL A 133 20.70 -1.55 22.01
C VAL A 133 19.55 -2.18 22.81
N ILE A 134 19.55 -2.04 24.14
CA ILE A 134 18.52 -2.63 25.01
C ILE A 134 17.14 -2.03 24.72
N MET A 135 17.06 -0.70 24.63
CA MET A 135 15.82 0.01 24.33
C MET A 135 15.33 -0.26 22.90
N ARG A 136 16.23 -0.46 21.92
CA ARG A 136 15.86 -0.90 20.56
C ARG A 136 15.19 -2.27 20.56
N LEU A 137 15.77 -3.24 21.26
CA LEU A 137 15.17 -4.57 21.41
C LEU A 137 13.82 -4.50 22.14
N GLY A 138 13.72 -3.66 23.18
CA GLY A 138 12.46 -3.38 23.86
C GLY A 138 11.39 -2.84 22.91
N LEU A 139 11.75 -1.93 22.01
CA LEU A 139 10.83 -1.36 21.02
C LEU A 139 10.36 -2.41 20.01
N VAL A 140 11.27 -3.28 19.53
CA VAL A 140 10.93 -4.40 18.63
C VAL A 140 9.93 -5.34 19.29
N ILE A 141 10.17 -5.72 20.56
CA ILE A 141 9.28 -6.59 21.34
C ILE A 141 7.93 -5.92 21.60
N TYR A 142 7.93 -4.62 21.91
CA TYR A 142 6.70 -3.87 22.09
C TYR A 142 5.86 -3.85 20.80
N LEU A 143 6.47 -3.56 19.64
CA LEU A 143 5.77 -3.52 18.36
C LEU A 143 5.26 -4.88 17.92
N THR A 144 5.97 -5.98 18.22
CA THR A 144 5.43 -7.32 17.95
C THR A 144 4.22 -7.61 18.79
N PHE A 145 4.30 -7.37 20.10
CA PHE A 145 3.18 -7.61 21.00
C PHE A 145 1.95 -6.76 20.64
N LEU A 146 2.16 -5.47 20.36
CA LEU A 146 1.11 -4.58 19.87
C LEU A 146 0.47 -5.14 18.60
N SER A 147 1.29 -5.68 17.70
CA SER A 147 0.81 -6.21 16.43
C SER A 147 0.05 -7.54 16.60
N ILE A 148 0.44 -8.42 17.55
CA ILE A 148 -0.34 -9.61 17.95
C ILE A 148 -1.71 -9.21 18.47
N TRP A 149 -1.75 -8.15 19.28
CA TRP A 149 -2.97 -7.72 19.94
C TRP A 149 -3.96 -7.05 18.97
N VAL A 150 -3.45 -6.27 18.02
CA VAL A 150 -4.28 -5.43 17.14
C VAL A 150 -4.80 -6.20 15.91
N LEU A 151 -4.02 -7.13 15.35
CA LEU A 151 -4.34 -7.77 14.06
C LEU A 151 -4.87 -9.20 14.20
N PRO A 152 -5.77 -9.65 13.30
CA PRO A 152 -6.18 -11.05 13.26
C PRO A 152 -5.00 -11.96 12.88
N ARG A 153 -4.98 -13.18 13.44
CA ARG A 153 -3.85 -14.13 13.34
C ARG A 153 -3.35 -14.34 11.91
N GLN A 154 -4.23 -14.37 10.92
CA GLN A 154 -3.87 -14.57 9.52
C GLN A 154 -3.02 -13.43 8.96
N VAL A 155 -3.40 -12.18 9.24
CA VAL A 155 -2.74 -11.00 8.66
C VAL A 155 -1.41 -10.74 9.36
N TRP A 156 -1.40 -10.89 10.69
CA TRP A 156 -0.21 -10.63 11.49
C TRP A 156 0.94 -11.60 11.21
N MET A 157 0.65 -12.91 11.10
CA MET A 157 1.68 -13.92 10.87
C MET A 157 2.39 -13.70 9.53
N ASP A 158 1.63 -13.38 8.50
CA ASP A 158 2.15 -13.09 7.17
C ASP A 158 2.97 -11.78 7.16
N GLN A 159 2.47 -10.72 7.80
CA GLN A 159 3.15 -9.43 7.84
C GLN A 159 4.44 -9.49 8.67
N LEU A 160 4.36 -9.98 9.90
CA LEU A 160 5.55 -10.07 10.74
C LEU A 160 6.54 -11.11 10.25
N GLY A 161 6.10 -12.23 9.71
CA GLY A 161 7.00 -13.23 9.14
C GLY A 161 7.90 -12.61 8.06
N ARG A 162 7.33 -11.82 7.14
CA ARG A 162 8.09 -11.13 6.09
C ARG A 162 9.03 -10.06 6.65
N VAL A 163 8.58 -9.24 7.60
CA VAL A 163 9.41 -8.17 8.19
C VAL A 163 10.55 -8.76 9.01
N TYR A 164 10.28 -9.80 9.80
CA TYR A 164 11.32 -10.51 10.55
C TYR A 164 12.34 -11.16 9.63
N LEU A 165 11.89 -11.84 8.57
CA LEU A 165 12.79 -12.44 7.58
C LEU A 165 13.69 -11.36 6.96
N LEU A 166 13.13 -10.24 6.50
CA LEU A 166 13.89 -9.14 5.91
C LEU A 166 14.90 -8.56 6.91
N SER A 167 14.49 -8.30 8.15
CA SER A 167 15.38 -7.78 9.19
C SER A 167 16.48 -8.77 9.58
N GLY A 168 16.19 -10.08 9.58
CA GLY A 168 17.14 -11.14 9.89
C GLY A 168 18.18 -11.32 8.79
N ILE A 169 17.76 -11.27 7.51
CA ILE A 169 18.71 -11.27 6.37
C ILE A 169 19.60 -10.04 6.43
N LEU A 170 19.02 -8.86 6.71
CA LEU A 170 19.78 -7.62 6.81
C LEU A 170 20.77 -7.64 7.98
N PHE A 171 20.37 -8.19 9.13
CA PHE A 171 21.24 -8.41 10.29
C PHE A 171 22.40 -9.33 9.95
N LEU A 172 22.15 -10.45 9.27
CA LEU A 172 23.20 -11.41 8.90
C LEU A 172 24.17 -10.80 7.88
N MET A 173 23.65 -10.11 6.86
CA MET A 173 24.47 -9.45 5.84
C MET A 173 25.34 -8.34 6.42
N LEU A 174 24.78 -7.44 7.26
CA LEU A 174 25.59 -6.38 7.89
C LEU A 174 26.53 -6.92 8.96
N GLY A 175 26.09 -7.93 9.72
CA GLY A 175 26.88 -8.52 10.79
C GLY A 175 28.13 -9.21 10.27
N LEU A 176 28.03 -9.89 9.13
CA LEU A 176 29.14 -10.57 8.46
C LEU A 176 29.90 -9.64 7.49
N GLY A 177 29.24 -8.63 6.91
CA GLY A 177 29.81 -7.73 5.90
C GLY A 177 30.52 -6.49 6.46
N SER A 178 30.26 -6.13 7.73
CA SER A 178 30.86 -4.95 8.38
C SER A 178 32.39 -4.95 8.37
N ASP A 179 33.03 -6.12 8.43
CA ASP A 179 34.49 -6.24 8.46
C ASP A 179 35.12 -6.40 7.06
N GLY A 180 34.29 -6.53 6.01
CA GLY A 180 34.74 -6.64 4.62
C GLY A 180 35.02 -5.30 3.94
N VAL A 181 34.59 -4.18 4.54
CA VAL A 181 34.81 -2.83 4.00
C VAL A 181 35.89 -2.14 4.84
N PRO A 182 37.14 -1.98 4.34
CA PRO A 182 38.12 -1.18 5.04
C PRO A 182 37.57 0.25 5.20
N PRO A 183 37.67 0.86 6.39
CA PRO A 183 37.16 2.22 6.58
C PRO A 183 37.88 3.15 5.60
N LEU A 184 37.12 3.78 4.69
CA LEU A 184 37.63 4.82 3.78
C LEU A 184 38.05 6.10 4.53
N VAL A 185 37.90 6.12 5.86
CA VAL A 185 38.38 7.19 6.72
C VAL A 185 39.86 6.96 6.99
N GLN A 186 40.69 7.70 6.27
CA GLN A 186 42.12 7.82 6.54
C GLN A 186 42.32 8.22 8.01
N LEU A 187 43.17 7.49 8.72
CA LEU A 187 43.51 7.80 10.11
C LEU A 187 44.14 9.20 10.14
N ARG A 188 43.48 10.17 10.77
CA ARG A 188 43.94 11.58 10.82
C ARG A 188 45.23 11.75 11.66
N THR A 189 45.67 10.70 12.35
CA THR A 189 46.92 10.69 13.12
C THR A 189 47.99 9.89 12.37
N PRO A 190 49.21 10.43 12.19
CA PRO A 190 50.32 9.66 11.64
C PRO A 190 50.60 8.45 12.54
N PRO A 191 51.02 7.30 11.96
CA PRO A 191 51.32 6.11 12.73
C PRO A 191 52.39 6.41 13.79
N PRO A 192 52.30 5.82 15.00
CA PRO A 192 53.20 6.10 16.13
C PRO A 192 54.69 5.88 15.82
N SER A 193 54.99 5.09 14.79
CA SER A 193 56.34 4.93 14.22
C SER A 193 56.92 6.20 13.61
N MET A 194 56.07 7.09 13.04
CA MET A 194 56.48 8.40 12.54
C MET A 194 56.63 9.44 13.66
N MET A 195 56.05 9.19 14.85
CA MET A 195 56.12 10.09 16.00
C MET A 195 57.29 9.76 16.95
N GLY A 196 58.10 8.73 16.64
CA GLY A 196 59.26 8.33 17.45
C GLY A 196 58.92 7.68 18.80
N LEU A 197 57.66 7.30 19.03
CA LEU A 197 57.26 6.61 20.26
C LEU A 197 57.55 5.10 20.15
N PRO A 198 57.99 4.43 21.24
CA PRO A 198 58.11 2.98 21.27
C PRO A 198 56.75 2.34 21.01
N ASN A 199 56.74 1.31 20.17
CA ASN A 199 55.53 0.53 19.88
C ASN A 199 54.94 0.02 21.20
N LEU A 200 53.68 0.35 21.46
CA LEU A 200 52.97 -0.07 22.67
C LEU A 200 53.07 -1.59 22.82
N PRO A 201 53.42 -2.13 24.00
CA PRO A 201 53.53 -3.56 24.21
C PRO A 201 52.19 -4.25 23.93
N ALA A 202 52.25 -5.42 23.29
CA ALA A 202 51.08 -6.22 22.90
C ALA A 202 50.19 -6.68 24.08
N SER A 203 50.55 -6.36 25.33
CA SER A 203 49.80 -6.70 26.54
C SER A 203 48.57 -5.82 26.82
N LEU A 204 48.34 -4.75 26.04
CA LEU A 204 47.01 -4.12 25.92
C LEU A 204 46.05 -4.92 25.01
N GLY A 205 46.44 -6.14 24.60
CA GLY A 205 45.67 -7.07 23.76
C GLY A 205 44.48 -7.76 24.43
N GLY A 206 44.04 -7.31 25.62
CA GLY A 206 42.88 -7.87 26.32
C GLY A 206 41.53 -7.53 25.67
N TYR A 207 41.47 -6.56 24.76
CA TYR A 207 40.24 -6.19 24.05
C TYR A 207 40.05 -7.06 22.80
N SER A 208 39.52 -8.28 22.99
CA SER A 208 39.08 -9.11 21.86
C SER A 208 37.83 -8.49 21.22
N TYR A 209 38.04 -7.83 20.08
CA TYR A 209 36.98 -7.27 19.23
C TYR A 209 36.18 -8.35 18.49
N LEU A 210 36.71 -9.58 18.44
CA LEU A 210 36.10 -10.75 17.83
C LEU A 210 35.29 -11.52 18.88
N ILE A 211 34.02 -11.74 18.55
CA ILE A 211 33.11 -12.56 19.36
C ILE A 211 33.13 -14.00 18.87
N MET A 212 33.10 -14.20 17.55
CA MET A 212 33.14 -15.52 16.93
C MET A 212 33.95 -15.48 15.63
N LYS A 213 34.81 -16.48 15.45
CA LYS A 213 35.52 -16.73 14.18
C LYS A 213 34.94 -18.01 13.58
N LEU A 214 34.25 -17.89 12.45
CA LEU A 214 33.72 -19.03 11.71
C LEU A 214 34.30 -19.00 10.29
N GLY A 215 35.56 -19.43 10.17
CA GLY A 215 36.29 -19.44 8.89
C GLY A 215 36.52 -18.02 8.32
N PRO A 216 36.22 -17.75 7.03
CA PRO A 216 36.39 -16.41 6.44
C PRO A 216 35.43 -15.37 7.04
N PHE A 217 34.42 -15.79 7.77
CA PHE A 217 33.47 -14.93 8.44
C PHE A 217 33.96 -14.59 9.85
N GLN A 218 34.26 -13.31 10.06
CA GLN A 218 34.63 -12.77 11.36
C GLN A 218 33.43 -11.98 11.89
N PHE A 219 32.96 -12.32 13.10
CA PHE A 219 31.88 -11.60 13.75
C PHE A 219 32.45 -10.71 14.85
N THR A 220 32.49 -9.40 14.58
CA THR A 220 33.04 -8.41 15.51
C THR A 220 31.97 -7.73 16.37
N ARG A 221 32.37 -7.21 17.54
CA ARG A 221 31.49 -6.38 18.39
C ARG A 221 30.94 -5.18 17.63
N LYS A 222 31.74 -4.58 16.75
CA LYS A 222 31.34 -3.47 15.90
C LYS A 222 30.29 -3.92 14.88
N GLY A 223 30.54 -5.00 14.15
CA GLY A 223 29.58 -5.58 13.21
C GLY A 223 28.25 -5.94 13.86
N LEU A 224 28.28 -6.56 15.05
CA LEU A 224 27.07 -6.85 15.84
C LEU A 224 26.29 -5.58 16.18
N SER A 225 26.96 -4.52 16.63
CA SER A 225 26.29 -3.26 17.00
C SER A 225 25.65 -2.57 15.79
N VAL A 226 26.34 -2.53 14.65
CA VAL A 226 25.85 -1.91 13.42
C VAL A 226 24.69 -2.72 12.85
N ALA A 227 24.85 -4.05 12.76
CA ALA A 227 23.81 -4.96 12.29
C ALA A 227 22.55 -4.89 13.16
N SER A 228 22.70 -4.91 14.49
CA SER A 228 21.58 -4.79 15.43
C SER A 228 20.84 -3.45 15.25
N THR A 229 21.59 -2.35 15.10
CA THR A 229 21.00 -1.02 14.86
C THR A 229 20.17 -1.00 13.58
N ALA A 230 20.76 -1.44 12.47
CA ALA A 230 20.11 -1.40 11.16
C ALA A 230 18.91 -2.36 11.08
N ALA A 231 19.03 -3.56 11.66
CA ALA A 231 17.94 -4.54 11.71
C ALA A 231 16.77 -4.04 12.56
N CYS A 232 17.02 -3.48 13.74
CA CYS A 232 15.98 -2.92 14.59
C CYS A 232 15.29 -1.71 13.94
N LEU A 233 16.05 -0.79 13.34
CA LEU A 233 15.47 0.35 12.62
C LEU A 233 14.56 -0.15 11.49
N THR A 234 15.07 -1.06 10.66
CA THR A 234 14.31 -1.61 9.53
C THR A 234 13.02 -2.27 10.02
N PHE A 235 13.10 -3.12 11.05
CA PHE A 235 11.94 -3.77 11.65
C PHE A 235 10.90 -2.76 12.15
N THR A 236 11.34 -1.78 12.95
CA THR A 236 10.45 -0.80 13.60
C THR A 236 9.76 0.10 12.58
N VAL A 237 10.46 0.56 11.54
CA VAL A 237 9.89 1.37 10.46
C VAL A 237 8.87 0.59 9.64
N PHE A 238 9.22 -0.60 9.15
CA PHE A 238 8.28 -1.39 8.35
C PHE A 238 7.05 -1.84 9.16
N GLN A 239 7.25 -2.26 10.41
CA GLN A 239 6.15 -2.74 11.23
C GLN A 239 5.21 -1.62 11.68
N SER A 240 5.74 -0.45 12.05
CA SER A 240 4.92 0.71 12.42
C SER A 240 4.13 1.24 11.23
N ALA A 241 4.74 1.32 10.05
CA ALA A 241 4.04 1.71 8.82
C ALA A 241 2.92 0.72 8.46
N SER A 242 3.18 -0.58 8.56
CA SER A 242 2.17 -1.63 8.31
C SER A 242 0.99 -1.54 9.29
N LEU A 243 1.26 -1.28 10.58
CA LEU A 243 0.22 -1.06 11.57
C LEU A 243 -0.61 0.19 11.29
N CYS A 244 0.03 1.29 10.92
CA CYS A 244 -0.68 2.53 10.58
C CYS A 244 -1.60 2.33 9.37
N LEU A 245 -1.10 1.67 8.32
CA LEU A 245 -1.84 1.43 7.08
C LEU A 245 -3.00 0.44 7.25
N THR A 246 -2.84 -0.57 8.12
CA THR A 246 -3.90 -1.56 8.38
C THR A 246 -5.02 -1.02 9.26
N THR A 247 -4.70 -0.08 10.16
CA THR A 247 -5.65 0.45 11.16
C THR A 247 -6.25 1.81 10.82
N THR A 248 -5.84 2.44 9.71
CA THR A 248 -6.28 3.79 9.33
C THR A 248 -6.66 3.83 7.87
N THR A 249 -7.83 4.40 7.58
CA THR A 249 -8.26 4.58 6.19
C THR A 249 -7.43 5.67 5.49
N PRO A 250 -7.23 5.59 4.17
CA PRO A 250 -6.47 6.60 3.43
C PRO A 250 -7.09 8.00 3.55
N GLU A 251 -8.43 8.11 3.59
CA GLU A 251 -9.14 9.37 3.79
C GLU A 251 -8.81 9.99 5.17
N GLN A 252 -8.79 9.19 6.24
CA GLN A 252 -8.39 9.65 7.58
C GLN A 252 -6.91 10.03 7.64
N LEU A 253 -6.05 9.35 6.90
CA LEU A 253 -4.63 9.67 6.82
C LEU A 253 -4.39 11.03 6.14
N ALA A 254 -5.09 11.31 5.04
CA ALA A 254 -5.07 12.61 4.37
C ALA A 254 -5.58 13.73 5.28
N PHE A 255 -6.60 13.46 6.10
CA PHE A 255 -7.04 14.39 7.13
C PHE A 255 -5.98 14.62 8.22
N GLY A 256 -5.26 13.56 8.65
CA GLY A 256 -4.13 13.69 9.55
C GLY A 256 -3.03 14.59 8.96
N LEU A 257 -2.70 14.39 7.68
CA LEU A 257 -1.70 15.16 6.95
C LEU A 257 -2.00 16.66 6.91
N ARG A 258 -3.29 17.04 6.82
CA ARG A 258 -3.72 18.45 6.89
C ARG A 258 -3.12 19.16 8.10
N TRP A 259 -3.12 18.53 9.28
CA TRP A 259 -2.61 19.13 10.50
C TRP A 259 -1.10 19.40 10.43
N PHE A 260 -0.33 18.49 9.82
CA PHE A 260 1.10 18.67 9.61
C PHE A 260 1.44 19.70 8.53
N MET A 261 0.54 19.91 7.56
CA MET A 261 0.73 20.93 6.52
C MET A 261 0.26 22.33 6.94
N LEU A 262 -0.57 22.48 7.98
CA LEU A 262 -1.00 23.78 8.51
C LEU A 262 0.13 24.81 8.71
N PRO A 263 1.29 24.50 9.31
CA PRO A 263 2.37 25.48 9.46
C PRO A 263 2.90 26.03 8.13
N LEU A 264 2.80 25.27 7.03
CA LEU A 264 3.22 25.73 5.69
C LEU A 264 2.30 26.82 5.14
N THR A 265 1.11 27.01 5.73
CA THR A 265 0.22 28.13 5.38
C THR A 265 0.89 29.48 5.66
N CYS A 266 1.79 29.54 6.66
CA CYS A 266 2.57 30.75 6.95
C CYS A 266 3.46 31.18 5.78
N ILE A 267 3.87 30.22 4.93
CA ILE A 267 4.72 30.45 3.74
C ILE A 267 3.87 30.78 2.51
N GLY A 268 2.54 30.86 2.65
CA GLY A 268 1.61 31.16 1.55
C GLY A 268 1.15 29.95 0.73
N VAL A 269 1.37 28.73 1.23
CA VAL A 269 0.91 27.50 0.55
C VAL A 269 -0.60 27.30 0.74
N PRO A 270 -1.40 27.04 -0.32
CA PRO A 270 -2.84 26.79 -0.21
C PRO A 270 -3.14 25.37 0.28
N VAL A 271 -2.91 25.12 1.56
CA VAL A 271 -3.05 23.79 2.19
C VAL A 271 -4.47 23.22 2.00
N ALA A 272 -5.51 24.06 2.08
CA ALA A 272 -6.89 23.62 1.96
C ALA A 272 -7.20 23.03 0.56
N GLU A 273 -6.67 23.62 -0.52
CA GLU A 273 -6.82 23.11 -1.88
C GLU A 273 -6.03 21.82 -2.11
N ILE A 274 -4.81 21.74 -1.57
CA ILE A 274 -3.98 20.53 -1.64
C ILE A 274 -4.67 19.35 -0.94
N ILE A 275 -5.25 19.59 0.24
CA ILE A 275 -5.96 18.53 0.96
C ILE A 275 -7.27 18.14 0.27
N LEU A 276 -8.00 19.10 -0.29
CA LEU A 276 -9.22 18.83 -1.05
C LEU A 276 -8.92 17.96 -2.29
N THR A 277 -7.90 18.34 -3.07
CA THR A 277 -7.47 17.58 -4.26
C THR A 277 -6.97 16.19 -3.88
N LEU A 278 -6.21 16.06 -2.78
CA LEU A 278 -5.77 14.77 -2.26
C LEU A 278 -6.95 13.87 -1.85
N MET A 279 -7.90 14.38 -1.07
CA MET A 279 -9.11 13.65 -0.65
C MET A 279 -9.94 13.17 -1.85
N LEU A 280 -10.14 14.07 -2.81
CA LEU A 280 -10.87 13.74 -4.03
C LEU A 280 -10.11 12.67 -4.83
N SER A 281 -8.78 12.80 -4.96
CA SER A 281 -7.94 11.82 -5.66
C SER A 281 -8.00 10.44 -5.01
N LEU A 282 -7.96 10.33 -3.68
CA LEU A 282 -8.05 9.07 -2.96
C LEU A 282 -9.37 8.36 -3.20
N ARG A 283 -10.48 9.10 -3.28
CA ARG A 283 -11.78 8.54 -3.65
C ARG A 283 -11.84 8.11 -5.12
N PHE A 284 -11.17 8.84 -6.00
CA PHE A 284 -11.09 8.50 -7.42
C PHE A 284 -10.22 7.28 -7.71
N VAL A 285 -9.24 6.96 -6.86
CA VAL A 285 -8.35 5.81 -7.09
C VAL A 285 -9.16 4.52 -7.26
N SER A 286 -10.18 4.27 -6.42
CA SER A 286 -11.07 3.10 -6.59
C SER A 286 -11.77 3.10 -7.95
N LEU A 287 -12.31 4.24 -8.38
CA LEU A 287 -12.97 4.38 -9.68
C LEU A 287 -11.99 4.11 -10.83
N VAL A 288 -10.77 4.64 -10.74
CA VAL A 288 -9.73 4.42 -11.76
C VAL A 288 -9.38 2.94 -11.85
N PHE A 289 -9.27 2.23 -10.72
CA PHE A 289 -9.01 0.79 -10.73
C PHE A 289 -10.16 -0.02 -11.32
N ASP A 290 -11.40 0.34 -11.02
CA ASP A 290 -12.57 -0.30 -11.64
C ASP A 290 -12.59 -0.08 -13.15
N GLU A 291 -12.25 1.12 -13.62
CA GLU A 291 -12.16 1.42 -15.05
C GLU A 291 -11.03 0.64 -15.74
N VAL A 292 -9.84 0.62 -15.13
CA VAL A 292 -8.70 -0.17 -15.62
C VAL A 292 -9.07 -1.66 -15.69
N ARG A 293 -9.76 -2.18 -14.68
CA ARG A 293 -10.23 -3.57 -14.65
C ARG A 293 -11.26 -3.85 -15.75
N ASN A 294 -12.24 -2.97 -15.94
CA ASN A 294 -13.27 -3.10 -16.98
C ASN A 294 -12.65 -3.07 -18.38
N VAL A 295 -11.71 -2.16 -18.61
CA VAL A 295 -10.96 -2.10 -19.87
C VAL A 295 -10.10 -3.35 -20.05
N ALA A 296 -9.38 -3.81 -19.02
CA ALA A 296 -8.57 -5.02 -19.08
C ALA A 296 -9.41 -6.27 -19.42
N LEU A 297 -10.56 -6.44 -18.78
CA LEU A 297 -11.48 -7.55 -19.07
C LEU A 297 -12.05 -7.48 -20.49
N GLY A 298 -12.41 -6.28 -20.96
CA GLY A 298 -12.87 -6.05 -22.33
C GLY A 298 -11.80 -6.33 -23.40
N ILE A 299 -10.52 -6.22 -23.05
CA ILE A 299 -9.40 -6.59 -23.93
C ILE A 299 -9.25 -8.10 -23.97
N VAL A 300 -9.26 -8.75 -22.80
CA VAL A 300 -9.15 -10.22 -22.70
C VAL A 300 -10.29 -10.91 -23.45
N SER A 301 -11.50 -10.33 -23.45
CA SER A 301 -12.64 -10.87 -24.21
C SER A 301 -12.48 -10.75 -25.72
N ARG A 302 -11.67 -9.79 -26.23
CA ARG A 302 -11.44 -9.59 -27.67
C ARG A 302 -10.54 -10.63 -28.33
N ARG A 303 -10.15 -11.70 -27.63
CA ARG A 303 -9.45 -12.90 -28.18
C ARG A 303 -8.28 -12.55 -29.12
N ILE A 304 -7.48 -11.56 -28.72
CA ILE A 304 -6.25 -11.19 -29.44
C ILE A 304 -5.25 -12.35 -29.34
N ASN A 305 -4.67 -12.77 -30.47
CA ASN A 305 -3.67 -13.84 -30.52
C ASN A 305 -2.29 -13.31 -30.09
N TRP A 306 -2.09 -13.12 -28.79
CA TRP A 306 -0.87 -12.54 -28.20
C TRP A 306 0.44 -13.24 -28.58
N GLN A 307 0.39 -14.52 -28.97
CA GLN A 307 1.57 -15.29 -29.38
C GLN A 307 2.09 -14.92 -30.78
N GLN A 308 1.28 -14.26 -31.60
CA GLN A 308 1.63 -13.89 -32.98
C GLN A 308 2.00 -12.41 -33.13
N LEU A 309 1.84 -11.60 -32.08
CA LEU A 309 2.11 -10.16 -32.13
C LEU A 309 3.59 -9.85 -32.00
N THR A 310 4.05 -8.89 -32.79
CA THR A 310 5.36 -8.26 -32.62
C THR A 310 5.36 -7.30 -31.41
N MET A 311 6.54 -6.99 -30.89
CA MET A 311 6.68 -6.04 -29.76
C MET A 311 6.12 -4.65 -30.10
N MET A 312 6.28 -4.18 -31.35
CA MET A 312 5.77 -2.87 -31.78
C MET A 312 4.24 -2.83 -31.80
N GLU A 313 3.59 -3.85 -32.37
CA GLU A 313 2.12 -3.96 -32.37
C GLU A 313 1.55 -4.04 -30.96
N THR A 314 2.27 -4.67 -30.03
CA THR A 314 1.86 -4.76 -28.61
C THR A 314 1.86 -3.38 -27.95
N ILE A 315 2.85 -2.53 -28.24
CA ILE A 315 2.96 -1.17 -27.71
C ILE A 315 1.86 -0.28 -28.28
N ASP A 316 1.56 -0.37 -29.57
CA ASP A 316 0.48 0.40 -30.20
C ASP A 316 -0.87 0.07 -29.58
N ILE A 317 -1.13 -1.22 -29.39
CA ILE A 317 -2.33 -1.72 -28.72
C ILE A 317 -2.41 -1.18 -27.28
N PHE A 318 -1.31 -1.21 -26.53
CA PHE A 318 -1.24 -0.65 -25.18
C PHE A 318 -1.55 0.86 -25.17
N PHE A 319 -1.02 1.63 -26.12
CA PHE A 319 -1.26 3.06 -26.21
C PHE A 319 -2.71 3.40 -26.55
N ILE A 320 -3.35 2.64 -27.45
CA ILE A 320 -4.78 2.77 -27.75
C ILE A 320 -5.62 2.58 -26.48
N TYR A 321 -5.23 1.63 -25.62
CA TYR A 321 -5.94 1.39 -24.36
C TYR A 321 -5.70 2.47 -23.32
N MET A 322 -4.47 2.94 -23.17
CA MET A 322 -4.18 4.07 -22.29
C MET A 322 -5.00 5.29 -22.70
N ARG A 323 -5.06 5.59 -24.00
CA ARG A 323 -5.92 6.68 -24.53
C ARG A 323 -7.39 6.50 -24.12
N ARG A 324 -7.92 5.28 -24.17
CA ARG A 324 -9.32 5.00 -23.77
C ARG A 324 -9.54 5.23 -22.28
N ILE A 325 -8.64 4.73 -21.44
CA ILE A 325 -8.70 4.91 -19.97
C ILE A 325 -8.64 6.40 -19.63
N PHE A 326 -7.69 7.15 -20.21
CA PHE A 326 -7.59 8.59 -20.00
C PHE A 326 -8.84 9.35 -20.44
N LYS A 327 -9.41 9.02 -21.62
CA LYS A 327 -10.65 9.64 -22.09
C LYS A 327 -11.79 9.41 -21.10
N ASN A 328 -11.92 8.20 -20.54
CA ASN A 328 -12.99 7.90 -19.59
C ASN A 328 -12.78 8.60 -18.24
N ILE A 329 -11.57 8.57 -17.69
CA ILE A 329 -11.22 9.26 -16.44
C ILE A 329 -11.45 10.77 -16.58
N PHE A 330 -11.07 11.37 -17.71
CA PHE A 330 -11.30 12.79 -17.96
C PHE A 330 -12.79 13.14 -18.03
N SER A 331 -13.60 12.28 -18.67
CA SER A 331 -15.07 12.44 -18.67
C SER A 331 -15.66 12.39 -17.26
N HIS A 332 -15.14 11.50 -16.39
CA HIS A 332 -15.58 11.44 -15.00
C HIS A 332 -15.16 12.68 -14.19
N ALA A 333 -13.94 13.17 -14.41
CA ALA A 333 -13.46 14.40 -13.78
C ALA A 333 -14.33 15.60 -14.16
N GLU A 334 -14.69 15.72 -15.44
CA GLU A 334 -15.59 16.78 -15.94
C GLU A 334 -16.98 16.70 -15.29
N GLN A 335 -17.59 15.51 -15.27
CA GLN A 335 -18.89 15.30 -14.63
C GLN A 335 -18.89 15.69 -13.15
N ILE A 336 -17.81 15.35 -12.43
CA ILE A 336 -17.69 15.67 -11.00
C ILE A 336 -17.43 17.16 -10.79
N SER A 337 -16.61 17.79 -11.61
CA SER A 337 -16.41 19.25 -11.59
C SER A 337 -17.72 20.00 -11.81
N GLN A 338 -18.47 19.65 -12.86
CA GLN A 338 -19.79 20.26 -13.14
C GLN A 338 -20.76 20.04 -11.98
N ALA A 339 -20.79 18.83 -11.41
CA ALA A 339 -21.65 18.52 -10.28
C ALA A 339 -21.21 19.23 -8.97
N MET A 340 -19.95 19.61 -8.83
CA MET A 340 -19.46 20.46 -7.73
C MET A 340 -19.89 21.91 -7.93
N ILE A 341 -19.78 22.44 -9.16
CA ILE A 341 -20.22 23.81 -9.50
C ILE A 341 -21.73 23.97 -9.28
N ILE A 342 -22.55 23.01 -9.73
CA ILE A 342 -24.02 23.03 -9.53
C ILE A 342 -24.39 23.00 -8.05
N ARG A 343 -23.60 22.32 -7.21
CA ARG A 343 -23.77 22.31 -5.75
C ARG A 343 -23.27 23.59 -5.06
N GLY A 344 -22.76 24.56 -5.81
CA GLY A 344 -22.32 25.85 -5.31
C GLY A 344 -20.85 25.91 -4.88
N PHE A 345 -20.00 24.94 -5.27
CA PHE A 345 -18.57 25.03 -5.01
C PHE A 345 -17.93 26.11 -5.89
N ARG A 346 -17.44 27.19 -5.28
CA ARG A 346 -16.86 28.35 -5.99
C ARG A 346 -15.32 28.36 -6.02
N GLY A 347 -14.66 27.31 -5.54
CA GLY A 347 -13.20 27.21 -5.49
C GLY A 347 -12.57 27.79 -4.21
N ASP A 348 -13.32 28.54 -3.41
CA ASP A 348 -12.83 29.02 -2.11
C ASP A 348 -12.86 27.88 -1.07
N SER A 349 -11.72 27.23 -0.89
CA SER A 349 -11.57 26.10 0.03
C SER A 349 -11.46 26.51 1.50
N ASN A 350 -11.17 27.78 1.80
CA ASN A 350 -10.98 28.27 3.17
C ASN A 350 -12.30 28.49 3.91
N THR A 351 -13.37 28.83 3.18
CA THR A 351 -14.71 29.07 3.78
C THR A 351 -15.50 27.78 4.01
N HIS A 352 -15.20 26.72 3.27
CA HIS A 352 -15.88 25.43 3.41
C HIS A 352 -15.25 24.58 4.51
N LYS A 353 -15.93 24.50 5.66
CA LYS A 353 -15.56 23.56 6.74
C LYS A 353 -15.93 22.14 6.31
N ILE A 354 -14.93 21.36 5.91
CA ILE A 354 -15.09 19.93 5.63
C ILE A 354 -15.33 19.23 6.98
N HIS A 355 -16.58 18.85 7.24
CA HIS A 355 -16.97 18.08 8.42
C HIS A 355 -16.60 16.61 8.20
N PHE A 356 -15.64 16.14 8.98
CA PHE A 356 -15.25 14.73 9.02
C PHE A 356 -15.94 14.04 10.22
N LEU A 357 -16.17 12.73 10.10
CA LEU A 357 -16.87 11.90 11.09
C LEU A 357 -16.17 11.77 12.46
N SER A 358 -14.95 12.29 12.64
CA SER A 358 -14.38 12.52 13.97
C SER A 358 -14.53 13.99 14.30
N ASP A 359 -15.63 14.35 14.96
CA ASP A 359 -15.65 15.54 15.79
C ASP A 359 -14.52 15.40 16.82
N SER A 360 -13.39 16.05 16.52
CA SER A 360 -12.50 16.88 17.36
C SER A 360 -12.64 16.83 18.89
N SER A 361 -13.00 15.71 19.48
CA SER A 361 -12.82 15.45 20.90
C SER A 361 -11.66 14.50 20.97
N ILE A 362 -10.52 15.00 21.46
CA ILE A 362 -9.39 14.18 21.88
C ILE A 362 -9.99 13.07 22.75
N GLY A 363 -10.04 11.86 22.22
CA GLY A 363 -10.63 10.74 22.93
C GLY A 363 -9.76 10.40 24.13
N MET A 364 -10.32 9.74 25.15
CA MET A 364 -9.51 9.16 26.22
C MET A 364 -8.40 8.25 25.64
N ALA A 365 -8.68 7.58 24.52
CA ALA A 365 -7.71 6.76 23.80
C ALA A 365 -6.50 7.57 23.28
N ASP A 366 -6.72 8.78 22.80
CA ASP A 366 -5.66 9.65 22.27
C ASP A 366 -4.74 10.15 23.38
N ILE A 367 -5.32 10.52 24.52
CA ILE A 367 -4.58 10.95 25.71
C ILE A 367 -3.70 9.80 26.23
N VAL A 368 -4.26 8.60 26.34
CA VAL A 368 -3.52 7.41 26.76
C VAL A 368 -2.39 7.09 25.78
N SER A 369 -2.65 7.19 24.47
CA SER A 369 -1.64 6.95 23.42
C SER A 369 -0.51 7.98 23.44
N LEU A 370 -0.84 9.26 23.67
CA LEU A 370 0.15 10.34 23.81
C LEU A 370 0.97 10.21 25.10
N LEU A 371 0.33 9.88 26.22
CA LEU A 371 1.02 9.65 27.49
C LEU A 371 1.99 8.48 27.38
N PHE A 372 1.59 7.40 26.71
CA PHE A 372 2.49 6.28 26.43
C PHE A 372 3.66 6.69 25.52
N LEU A 373 3.42 7.54 24.52
CA LEU A 373 4.49 8.07 23.67
C LEU A 373 5.50 8.91 24.47
N VAL A 374 5.01 9.79 25.33
CA VAL A 374 5.84 10.60 26.23
C VAL A 374 6.64 9.70 27.18
N GLY A 375 6.02 8.63 27.69
CA GLY A 375 6.71 7.63 28.52
C GLY A 375 7.84 6.92 27.77
N VAL A 376 7.60 6.43 26.56
CA VAL A 376 8.63 5.73 25.75
C VAL A 376 9.75 6.67 25.33
N THR A 377 9.42 7.90 24.92
CA THR A 377 10.43 8.92 24.56
C THR A 377 11.24 9.35 25.78
N GLY A 378 10.59 9.56 26.93
CA GLY A 378 11.25 9.84 28.20
C GLY A 378 12.17 8.71 28.64
N ALA A 379 11.71 7.45 28.56
CA ALA A 379 12.54 6.29 28.87
C ALA A 379 13.76 6.16 27.94
N ALA A 380 13.60 6.47 26.65
CA ALA A 380 14.71 6.48 25.70
C ALA A 380 15.76 7.55 26.08
N LEU A 381 15.33 8.78 26.36
CA LEU A 381 16.22 9.86 26.80
C LEU A 381 16.87 9.59 28.15
N LEU A 382 16.12 9.00 29.09
CA LEU A 382 16.62 8.61 30.40
C LEU A 382 17.68 7.50 30.28
N SER A 383 17.47 6.55 29.37
CA SER A 383 18.46 5.50 29.10
C SER A 383 19.76 6.08 28.54
N ASP A 384 19.67 7.11 27.70
CA ASP A 384 20.84 7.83 27.18
C ASP A 384 21.56 8.58 28.32
N TYR A 385 20.86 9.04 29.36
CA TYR A 385 21.45 9.73 30.50
C TYR A 385 22.11 8.80 31.52
N PHE A 386 21.52 7.64 31.81
CA PHE A 386 22.05 6.69 32.81
C PHE A 386 23.20 5.80 32.29
N LEU A 387 23.36 5.66 30.96
CA LEU A 387 24.39 4.81 30.34
C LEU A 387 25.55 5.60 29.71
N VAL A 388 25.58 6.92 29.89
CA VAL A 388 26.77 7.79 29.72
C VAL A 388 27.49 7.89 31.05
#